data_AF-A0AAU7WST2-F1
#
_entry.id   AF-A0AAU7WST2-F1
#
_cell.length_a   1.000
_cell.length_b   1.000
_cell.length_c   1.000
_cell.angle_alpha   90.00
_cell.angle_beta   90.00
_cell.angle_gamma   90.00
#
_symmetry.space_group_name_H-M   'P 1'
#
loop_
_entity.id
_entity.type
_entity.pdbx_description
1 polymer ?
#
loop_
_entity_poly.entity_id
_entity_poly.type
_entity_poly.pdbx_seq_one_letter_code
_entity_poly.pdbx_strand_id
1 'polypeptide(L)'
;MVNGERMLIECQRRCSPMTLLLCDLDHFKRLNDAYGHQTGDQVLVAFSQVLAETLGTKDVFARIGGEEFTCLLAATDEQAAWLLRGFANQRDNCDTPPKGGK
;
A
#
# COMPACT_ATOMS: atom_id res chain seq x y z
N MET A 1 -21.16 0.20 -8.86
CA MET A 1 -19.99 0.27 -9.77
C MET A 1 -18.76 0.45 -8.93
N VAL A 2 -17.83 -0.50 -9.01
CA VAL A 2 -16.57 -0.46 -8.24
C VAL A 2 -15.66 0.59 -8.89
N ASN A 3 -14.97 1.43 -8.09
CA ASN A 3 -14.15 2.53 -8.63
C ASN A 3 -13.09 2.06 -9.64
N GLY A 4 -12.60 0.82 -9.53
CA GLY A 4 -11.59 0.25 -10.42
C GLY A 4 -12.05 0.05 -11.88
N GLU A 5 -13.28 -0.44 -12.12
CA GLU A 5 -13.80 -0.64 -13.49
C GLU A 5 -13.89 0.69 -14.25
N ARG A 6 -14.34 1.74 -13.55
CA ARG A 6 -14.42 3.09 -14.11
C ARG A 6 -13.04 3.61 -14.49
N MET A 7 -12.05 3.43 -13.61
CA MET A 7 -10.68 3.84 -13.86
C MET A 7 -10.06 3.14 -15.07
N LEU A 8 -10.27 1.82 -15.21
CA LEU A 8 -9.83 1.03 -16.37
C LEU A 8 -10.41 1.60 -17.68
N ILE A 9 -11.72 1.83 -17.72
CA ILE A 9 -12.41 2.39 -18.89
C ILE A 9 -11.88 3.79 -19.23
N GLU A 10 -11.69 4.65 -18.22
CA GLU A 10 -11.20 6.02 -18.43
C GLU A 10 -9.78 6.05 -18.99
N CYS A 11 -8.87 5.22 -18.46
CA CYS A 11 -7.49 5.15 -18.96
C CYS A 11 -7.41 4.51 -20.35
N GLN A 12 -8.20 3.47 -20.62
CA GLN A 12 -8.29 2.84 -21.93
C GLN A 12 -8.75 3.85 -22.99
N ARG A 13 -9.79 4.64 -22.70
CA ARG A 13 -10.30 5.67 -23.63
C ARG A 13 -9.29 6.78 -23.91
N ARG A 14 -8.40 7.06 -22.97
CA ARG A 14 -7.39 8.12 -23.07
C ARG A 14 -6.02 7.60 -23.53
N CYS A 15 -5.88 6.30 -23.81
CA CYS A 15 -4.60 5.65 -24.04
C CYS A 15 -3.55 6.02 -22.99
N SER A 16 -3.98 6.15 -21.73
CA SER A 16 -3.11 6.54 -20.62
C SER A 16 -2.52 5.30 -19.95
N PRO A 17 -1.27 5.38 -19.46
CA PRO A 17 -0.63 4.26 -18.77
C PRO A 17 -1.38 3.93 -17.48
N MET A 18 -1.34 2.64 -17.13
CA MET A 18 -1.82 2.13 -15.85
C MET A 18 -0.85 1.08 -15.32
N THR A 19 -0.69 1.04 -14.01
CA THR A 19 0.10 0.03 -13.33
C THR A 19 -0.74 -0.64 -12.25
N LEU A 20 -0.64 -1.97 -12.15
CA LEU A 20 -1.21 -2.74 -11.06
C LEU A 20 -0.10 -3.14 -10.10
N LEU A 21 -0.21 -2.72 -8.84
CA LEU A 21 0.68 -3.13 -7.76
C LEU A 21 0.03 -4.26 -6.97
N LEU A 22 0.83 -5.27 -6.65
CA LEU A 22 0.51 -6.30 -5.68
C LEU A 22 1.48 -6.13 -4.50
N CYS A 23 0.92 -6.01 -3.30
CA CYS A 23 1.65 -5.78 -2.07
C CYS A 23 1.32 -6.90 -1.08
N ASP A 24 2.34 -7.48 -0.46
CA ASP A 24 2.22 -8.46 0.61
C ASP A 24 2.95 -7.91 1.85
N LEU A 25 2.36 -8.04 3.04
CA LEU A 25 3.00 -7.60 4.27
C LEU A 25 3.97 -8.67 4.77
N ASP A 26 5.27 -8.44 4.54
CA ASP A 26 6.34 -9.34 4.97
C ASP A 26 6.18 -9.76 6.45
N HIS A 27 6.27 -11.07 6.69
CA HIS A 27 6.28 -11.65 8.03
C HIS A 27 5.03 -11.37 8.89
N PHE A 28 3.89 -11.02 8.29
CA PHE A 28 2.66 -10.71 9.04
C PHE A 28 2.20 -11.86 9.95
N LYS A 29 2.31 -13.12 9.50
CA LYS A 29 2.08 -14.29 10.36
C LYS A 29 2.98 -14.29 11.61
N ARG A 30 4.28 -14.02 11.47
CA ARG A 30 5.21 -13.97 12.61
C ARG A 30 4.85 -12.86 13.59
N LEU A 31 4.40 -11.71 13.08
CA LEU A 31 3.91 -10.61 13.91
C LEU A 31 2.68 -11.04 14.72
N ASN A 32 1.72 -11.70 14.08
CA ASN A 32 0.53 -12.23 14.76
C ASN A 32 0.89 -13.28 15.81
N ASP A 33 1.82 -14.18 15.49
CA ASP A 33 2.26 -15.23 16.42
C ASP A 33 2.98 -14.63 17.66
N ALA A 34 3.68 -13.50 17.48
CA ALA A 34 4.44 -12.84 18.56
C ALA A 34 3.61 -11.87 19.41
N TYR A 35 2.67 -11.13 18.80
CA TYR A 35 1.96 -10.03 19.44
C TYR A 35 0.44 -10.21 19.50
N GLY A 36 -0.09 -11.26 18.86
CA GLY A 36 -1.51 -11.55 18.77
C GLY A 36 -2.21 -10.87 17.60
N HIS A 37 -3.36 -11.42 17.21
CA HIS A 37 -4.13 -10.97 16.04
C HIS A 37 -4.62 -9.52 16.13
N GLN A 38 -4.90 -9.02 17.34
CA GLN A 38 -5.32 -7.63 17.52
C GLN A 38 -4.24 -6.64 17.03
N THR A 39 -2.96 -6.96 17.22
CA THR A 39 -1.85 -6.15 16.70
C THR A 39 -1.76 -6.26 15.18
N GLY A 40 -1.99 -7.45 14.62
CA GLY A 40 -2.11 -7.61 13.16
C GLY A 40 -3.20 -6.75 12.55
N ASP A 41 -4.38 -6.71 13.17
CA ASP A 41 -5.50 -5.87 12.72
C ASP A 41 -5.11 -4.38 12.73
N GLN A 42 -4.39 -3.93 13.76
CA GLN A 42 -3.87 -2.56 13.82
C GLN A 42 -2.89 -2.26 12.70
N VAL A 43 -2.00 -3.20 12.36
CA VAL A 43 -1.06 -3.06 11.24
C VAL A 43 -1.80 -2.96 9.91
N LEU A 44 -2.84 -3.78 9.69
CA LEU A 44 -3.65 -3.74 8.47
C LEU A 44 -4.40 -2.41 8.33
N VAL A 45 -4.93 -1.86 9.42
CA VAL A 45 -5.56 -0.54 9.45
C VAL A 45 -4.55 0.56 9.14
N ALA A 46 -3.40 0.55 9.81
CA ALA A 46 -2.34 1.53 9.59
C ALA A 46 -1.83 1.50 8.14
N PHE A 47 -1.63 0.31 7.58
CA PHE A 47 -1.22 0.16 6.18
C PHE A 47 -2.28 0.70 5.21
N SER A 48 -3.57 0.43 5.49
CA SER A 48 -4.67 0.97 4.68
C SER A 48 -4.72 2.51 4.72
N GLN A 49 -4.40 3.12 5.87
CA GLN A 49 -4.31 4.58 6.00
C GLN A 49 -3.14 5.14 5.20
N VAL A 50 -1.96 4.53 5.30
CA VAL A 50 -0.78 4.91 4.51
C VAL A 50 -1.08 4.85 3.01
N LEU A 51 -1.76 3.80 2.54
CA LEU A 51 -2.22 3.72 1.15
C LEU A 51 -3.18 4.85 0.80
N ALA A 52 -4.18 5.12 1.63
CA ALA A 52 -5.15 6.18 1.38
C ALA A 52 -4.54 7.58 1.33
N GLU A 53 -3.48 7.85 2.11
CA GLU A 53 -2.78 9.14 2.15
C GLU A 53 -1.75 9.29 1.02
N THR A 54 -1.16 8.18 0.58
CA THR A 54 -0.08 8.20 -0.43
C THR A 54 -0.62 8.15 -1.86
N LEU A 55 -1.77 7.50 -2.06
CA LEU A 55 -2.39 7.31 -3.37
C LEU A 55 -3.18 8.54 -3.83
N GLY A 56 -3.19 8.78 -5.14
CA GLY A 56 -3.93 9.88 -5.74
C GLY A 56 -5.45 9.65 -5.70
N THR A 57 -6.21 10.72 -5.89
CA THR A 57 -7.69 10.70 -5.84
C THR A 57 -8.36 9.79 -6.88
N LYS A 58 -7.63 9.40 -7.93
CA LYS A 58 -8.11 8.50 -8.98
C LYS A 58 -7.63 7.07 -8.82
N ASP A 59 -6.62 6.85 -7.99
CA ASP A 59 -6.07 5.53 -7.75
C ASP A 59 -7.02 4.74 -6.86
N VAL A 60 -6.99 3.41 -7.01
CA VAL A 60 -7.87 2.52 -6.27
C VAL A 60 -7.02 1.47 -5.59
N PHE A 61 -7.24 1.24 -4.30
CA PHE A 61 -6.63 0.12 -3.61
C PHE A 61 -7.69 -0.79 -2.99
N ALA A 62 -7.34 -2.05 -2.82
CA ALA A 62 -8.19 -3.05 -2.18
C ALA A 62 -7.33 -4.08 -1.44
N ARG A 63 -7.86 -4.61 -0.34
CA ARG A 63 -7.34 -5.81 0.30
C ARG A 63 -7.96 -7.03 -0.37
N ILE A 64 -7.13 -7.89 -0.95
CA ILE A 64 -7.57 -9.08 -1.72
C ILE A 64 -7.45 -10.38 -0.92
N GLY A 65 -6.64 -10.37 0.15
CA GLY A 65 -6.38 -11.53 0.99
C GLY A 65 -6.20 -11.16 2.47
N GLY A 66 -5.60 -12.09 3.23
CA GLY A 66 -5.32 -11.90 4.66
C GLY A 66 -4.35 -10.76 4.92
N GLU A 67 -3.23 -10.70 4.21
CA GLU A 67 -2.20 -9.67 4.34
C GLU A 67 -1.84 -9.03 2.98
N GLU A 68 -2.59 -9.39 1.94
CA GLU A 68 -2.36 -9.00 0.55
C GLU A 68 -3.24 -7.81 0.15
N PHE A 69 -2.61 -6.81 -0.45
CA PHE A 69 -3.24 -5.61 -0.99
C PHE A 69 -2.90 -5.45 -2.47
N THR A 70 -3.79 -4.79 -3.20
CA THR A 70 -3.55 -4.37 -4.57
C THR A 70 -3.89 -2.91 -4.76
N CYS A 71 -3.10 -2.22 -5.59
CA CYS A 71 -3.37 -0.84 -6.00
C CYS A 71 -3.38 -0.75 -7.53
N LEU A 72 -4.46 -0.20 -8.08
CA LEU A 72 -4.55 0.19 -9.48
C LEU A 72 -4.21 1.69 -9.56
N LEU A 73 -3.16 2.02 -10.32
CA LEU A 73 -2.62 3.36 -10.45
C LEU A 73 -2.79 3.90 -11.86
N ALA A 74 -3.20 5.17 -11.99
CA ALA A 74 -3.23 5.88 -13.28
C ALA A 74 -1.85 6.49 -13.55
N ALA A 75 -0.83 5.62 -13.56
CA ALA A 75 0.58 5.98 -13.54
C ALA A 75 1.37 5.08 -14.50
N THR A 76 2.57 5.53 -14.87
CA THR A 76 3.57 4.69 -15.53
C THR A 76 4.27 3.76 -14.53
N ASP A 77 4.92 2.72 -15.04
CA ASP A 77 5.74 1.82 -14.21
C ASP A 77 6.85 2.56 -13.44
N GLU A 78 7.42 3.63 -14.03
CA GLU A 78 8.43 4.46 -13.37
C GLU A 78 7.84 5.24 -12.18
N GLN A 79 6.65 5.82 -12.34
CA GLN A 79 5.95 6.52 -11.28
C GLN A 79 5.53 5.56 -10.16
N ALA A 80 5.04 4.38 -10.52
CA ALA A 80 4.71 3.32 -9.58
C ALA A 80 5.96 2.85 -8.81
N ALA A 81 7.11 2.70 -9.48
CA ALA A 81 8.37 2.36 -8.85
C ALA A 81 8.84 3.44 -7.85
N TRP A 82 8.62 4.72 -8.16
CA TRP A 82 8.92 5.81 -7.22
C TRP A 82 8.03 5.74 -5.96
N LEU A 83 6.75 5.46 -6.13
CA LEU A 83 5.80 5.24 -5.03
C LEU A 83 6.25 4.08 -4.13
N LEU A 84 6.63 2.95 -4.72
CA LEU A 84 7.14 1.77 -4.01
C LEU A 84 8.39 2.08 -3.18
N ARG A 85 9.32 2.88 -3.71
CA ARG A 85 10.49 3.35 -2.94
C ARG A 85 10.08 4.19 -1.73
N GLY A 86 9.05 5.02 -1.87
CA GLY A 86 8.46 5.78 -0.78
C GLY A 86 7.98 4.88 0.36
N PHE A 87 7.25 3.80 0.04
CA PHE A 87 6.81 2.82 1.03
C PHE A 87 7.98 2.06 1.67
N ALA A 88 8.98 1.67 0.89
CA ALA A 88 10.17 1.00 1.42
C ALA A 88 10.95 1.87 2.41
N ASN A 89 11.08 3.18 2.14
CA ASN A 89 11.78 4.11 3.03
C ASN A 89 11.03 4.37 4.35
N GLN A 90 9.73 4.08 4.43
CA GLN A 90 8.98 4.12 5.70
C GLN A 90 9.29 2.93 6.61
N ARG A 91 9.92 1.85 6.11
CA ARG A 91 10.38 0.71 6.93
C ARG A 91 11.49 1.13 7.91
N ASP A 92 12.39 2.02 7.48
CA ASP A 92 13.58 2.39 8.27
C ASP A 92 13.27 3.26 9.50
N ASN A 93 12.08 3.85 9.57
CA ASN A 93 11.70 4.74 10.68
C ASN A 93 11.13 3.97 11.90
N CYS A 94 10.93 2.65 11.78
CA CYS A 94 10.45 1.79 12.87
C CYS A 94 11.58 1.15 13.69
N ASP A 95 12.85 1.24 13.24
CA ASP A 95 14.01 0.54 13.85
C ASP A 95 14.96 1.45 14.64
N THR A 96 14.65 2.73 14.85
CA THR A 96 15.45 3.59 15.74
C THR A 96 14.76 3.78 17.09
N PRO A 97 15.25 3.17 18.20
CA PRO A 97 14.82 3.58 19.53
C PRO A 97 15.14 5.08 19.71
N PRO A 98 14.30 5.84 20.44
CA PRO A 98 14.54 7.25 20.66
C PRO A 98 15.93 7.41 21.27
N LYS A 99 16.82 8.15 20.59
CA LYS A 99 18.08 8.57 21.19
C LYS A 99 17.72 9.44 22.39
N GLY A 100 17.91 8.87 23.58
CA GLY A 100 17.80 9.60 24.85
C GLY A 100 18.64 10.87 24.76
N GLY A 101 17.95 12.01 24.81
CA GLY A 101 18.56 13.30 25.05
C GLY A 101 19.12 13.34 26.47
N LYS A 102 20.27 14.00 26.60
CA LYS A 102 21.10 14.14 27.81
C LYS A 102 20.32 14.54 29.06
#